data_AF-A0A2G2LKV0-F1
#
_entry.id   AF-A0A2G2LKV0-F1
#
_cell.length_a   1.000
_cell.length_b   1.000
_cell.length_c   1.000
_cell.angle_alpha   90.00
_cell.angle_beta   90.00
_cell.angle_gamma   90.00
#
_symmetry.space_group_name_H-M   'P 1'
#
loop_
_entity.id
_entity.type
_entity.pdbx_description
1 polymer ?
#
loop_
_entity_poly.entity_id
_entity_poly.type
_entity_poly.pdbx_seq_one_letter_code
_entity_poly.pdbx_strand_id
1 'polypeptide(L)'
;MSCLFENLRQSARLSRSSCATYLQVNISTINRWIKGTAKPSYAVYELLRCVAGYIPAVSCHKSLDFKGWRFVDEYIYTSDGDRFTAGDILAIKIMYQQLSDHRSTIKALKGQVKLLKSEVLSMNAPVVPDNVIKFPTFARS
;
A
#
# COMPACT_ATOMS: atom_id res chain seq x y z
N MET A 1 17.93 31.48 9.59
CA MET A 1 17.55 30.06 9.78
C MET A 1 16.05 30.00 10.01
N SER A 2 15.29 29.28 9.17
CA SER A 2 13.85 29.09 9.35
C SER A 2 13.60 28.07 10.46
N CYS A 3 12.75 28.38 11.44
CA CYS A 3 12.45 27.47 12.55
C CYS A 3 11.52 26.32 12.08
N LEU A 4 11.52 25.21 12.80
CA LEU A 4 10.70 24.02 12.47
C LEU A 4 9.22 24.36 12.25
N PHE A 5 8.68 25.23 13.10
CA PHE A 5 7.29 25.67 13.01
C PHE A 5 7.01 26.40 11.69
N GLU A 6 7.92 27.30 11.28
CA GLU A 6 7.77 28.06 10.04
C GLU A 6 7.86 27.15 8.80
N ASN A 7 8.75 26.16 8.80
CA ASN A 7 8.85 25.18 7.71
C ASN A 7 7.57 24.34 7.58
N LEU A 8 6.98 23.91 8.70
CA LEU A 8 5.73 23.15 8.70
C LEU A 8 4.54 23.99 8.25
N ARG A 9 4.45 25.26 8.70
CA ARG A 9 3.43 26.20 8.22
C ARG A 9 3.53 26.40 6.70
N GLN A 10 4.74 26.57 6.18
CA GLN A 10 4.97 26.71 4.74
C GLN A 10 4.60 25.43 3.97
N SER A 11 4.93 24.27 4.53
CA SER A 11 4.53 22.96 3.97
C SER A 11 3.01 22.79 3.95
N ALA A 12 2.32 23.31 4.96
CA ALA A 12 0.86 23.37 5.05
C ALA A 12 0.23 24.43 4.13
N ARG A 13 1.03 25.22 3.39
CA ARG A 13 0.58 26.32 2.51
C ARG A 13 -0.32 27.35 3.19
N LEU A 14 -0.25 27.46 4.51
CA LEU A 14 -1.05 28.41 5.28
C LEU A 14 -0.33 29.75 5.36
N SER A 15 -1.01 30.87 5.11
CA SER A 15 -0.48 32.20 5.47
C SER A 15 -0.36 32.35 7.01
N ARG A 16 0.36 33.36 7.51
CA ARG A 16 0.48 33.58 8.97
C ARG A 16 -0.88 33.90 9.61
N SER A 17 -1.72 34.68 8.94
CA SER A 17 -3.08 35.00 9.39
C SER A 17 -3.98 33.77 9.34
N SER A 18 -3.97 33.02 8.23
CA SER A 18 -4.74 31.77 8.10
C SER A 18 -4.33 30.73 9.14
N CYS A 19 -3.02 30.62 9.44
CA CYS A 19 -2.50 29.74 10.48
C CYS A 19 -2.96 30.17 11.88
N ALA A 20 -2.99 31.47 12.17
CA ALA A 20 -3.52 32.01 13.41
C ALA A 20 -5.01 31.68 13.59
N THR A 21 -5.80 31.88 12.52
CA THR A 21 -7.22 31.51 12.49
C THR A 21 -7.43 30.02 12.69
N TYR A 22 -6.68 29.18 11.97
CA TYR A 22 -6.80 27.72 12.03
C TYR A 22 -6.47 27.17 13.43
N LEU A 23 -5.39 27.65 14.04
CA LEU A 23 -4.96 27.23 15.37
C LEU A 23 -5.70 27.95 16.51
N GLN A 24 -6.62 28.88 16.18
CA GLN A 24 -7.35 29.71 17.14
C GLN A 24 -6.43 30.46 18.13
N VAL A 25 -5.33 31.02 17.62
CA VAL A 25 -4.38 31.80 18.41
C VAL A 25 -4.19 33.19 17.80
N ASN A 26 -3.73 34.13 18.62
CA ASN A 26 -3.38 35.47 18.11
C ASN A 26 -2.18 35.40 17.16
N ILE A 27 -2.17 36.23 16.11
CA ILE A 27 -1.05 36.34 15.16
C ILE A 27 0.27 36.72 15.86
N SER A 28 0.20 37.44 16.98
CA SER A 28 1.37 37.74 17.82
C SER A 28 2.01 36.46 18.41
N THR A 29 1.21 35.45 18.75
CA THR A 29 1.69 34.14 19.21
C THR A 29 2.38 33.38 18.09
N ILE A 30 1.81 33.40 16.87
CA ILE A 30 2.45 32.83 15.67
C ILE A 30 3.82 33.48 15.44
N ASN A 31 3.90 34.81 15.50
CA ASN A 31 5.16 35.53 15.32
C ASN A 31 6.20 35.19 16.40
N ARG A 32 5.77 34.98 17.66
CA ARG A 32 6.65 34.54 18.74
C ARG A 32 7.21 33.13 18.51
N TRP A 33 6.36 32.21 18.03
CA TRP A 33 6.79 30.85 17.66
C TRP A 33 7.77 30.84 16.48
N ILE A 34 7.52 31.66 15.46
CA ILE A 34 8.44 31.80 14.32
C ILE A 34 9.79 32.36 14.75
N LYS A 35 9.79 33.37 15.63
CA LYS A 35 11.01 33.99 16.18
C LYS A 35 11.73 33.11 17.23
N GLY A 36 11.10 32.02 17.68
CA GLY A 36 11.67 31.13 18.70
C GLY A 36 11.61 31.68 20.13
N THR A 37 10.88 32.78 20.37
CA THR A 37 10.74 33.37 21.72
C THR A 37 9.74 32.62 22.60
N ALA A 38 8.91 31.76 21.99
CA ALA A 38 8.04 30.83 22.68
C ALA A 38 8.00 29.50 21.91
N LYS A 39 7.81 28.39 22.63
CA LYS A 39 7.72 27.06 22.03
C LYS A 39 6.24 26.67 21.83
N PRO A 40 5.81 26.29 20.62
CA PRO A 40 4.49 25.70 20.40
C PRO A 40 4.36 24.37 21.15
N SER A 41 3.13 24.01 21.54
CA SER A 41 2.85 22.66 22.06
C SER A 41 3.08 21.60 20.97
N TYR A 42 3.31 20.36 21.38
CA TYR A 42 3.48 19.24 20.44
C TYR A 42 2.26 19.06 19.53
N ALA A 43 1.05 19.23 20.08
CA ALA A 43 -0.21 19.14 19.34
C ALA A 43 -0.27 20.12 18.15
N VAL A 44 0.29 21.33 18.29
CA VAL A 44 0.35 22.31 17.19
C VAL A 44 1.20 21.80 16.04
N TYR A 45 2.32 21.14 16.33
CA TYR A 45 3.18 20.55 15.30
C TYR A 45 2.48 19.42 14.55
N GLU A 46 1.77 18.54 15.27
CA GLU A 46 1.03 17.45 14.65
C GLU A 46 -0.16 17.95 13.81
N LEU A 47 -0.90 18.95 14.30
CA LEU A 47 -1.97 19.58 13.52
C LEU A 47 -1.45 20.17 12.21
N LEU A 48 -0.32 20.89 12.25
CA LEU A 48 0.29 21.44 11.03
C LEU A 48 0.79 20.35 10.08
N ARG A 49 1.26 19.21 10.61
CA ARG A 49 1.61 18.05 9.79
C ARG A 49 0.38 17.49 9.09
N CYS A 50 -0.73 17.31 9.81
CA CYS A 50 -2.00 16.87 9.23
C CYS A 50 -2.45 17.78 8.09
N VAL A 51 -2.41 19.11 8.29
CA VAL A 51 -2.81 20.07 7.24
C VAL A 51 -1.84 20.07 6.06
N ALA A 52 -0.56 19.85 6.30
CA ALA A 52 0.43 19.66 5.23
C ALA A 52 0.29 18.29 4.51
N GLY A 53 -0.75 17.52 4.84
CA GLY A 53 -1.03 16.22 4.26
C GLY A 53 -0.27 15.08 4.92
N TYR A 54 0.65 15.35 5.84
CA TYR A 54 1.39 14.30 6.54
C TYR A 54 0.50 13.62 7.58
N ILE A 55 0.55 12.29 7.60
CA ILE A 55 -0.17 11.50 8.59
C ILE A 55 0.52 11.66 9.95
N PRO A 56 -0.22 12.00 11.02
CA PRO A 56 0.35 12.27 12.32
C PRO A 56 0.96 11.01 12.91
N ALA A 57 2.03 11.18 13.70
CA ALA A 57 2.84 10.08 14.22
C ALA A 57 2.15 9.29 15.35
N VAL A 58 0.86 9.55 15.63
CA VAL A 58 0.07 8.86 16.66
C VAL A 58 -0.08 7.37 16.41
N SER A 59 0.12 6.86 15.19
CA SER A 59 0.26 5.42 15.00
C SER A 59 1.68 4.99 15.35
N CYS A 60 1.94 4.78 16.64
CA CYS A 60 3.01 3.95 17.17
C CYS A 60 2.95 2.47 16.70
N HIS A 61 2.13 2.16 15.71
CA HIS A 61 2.09 0.86 15.04
C HIS A 61 3.14 0.83 13.93
N LYS A 62 4.00 -0.19 14.02
CA LYS A 62 5.23 -0.44 13.24
C LYS A 62 5.09 -0.52 11.71
N SER A 63 3.95 -0.17 11.12
CA SER A 63 3.76 -0.20 9.68
C SER A 63 4.14 1.16 9.08
N LEU A 64 5.30 1.18 8.41
CA LEU A 64 5.84 2.31 7.64
C LEU A 64 5.01 2.68 6.39
N ASP A 65 3.83 2.08 6.22
CA ASP A 65 3.13 1.94 4.95
C ASP A 65 2.67 3.26 4.33
N PHE A 66 2.47 4.29 5.15
CA PHE A 66 2.05 5.61 4.68
C PHE A 66 3.12 6.70 4.82
N LYS A 67 4.40 6.34 5.03
CA LYS A 67 5.46 7.33 5.10
C LYS A 67 5.60 8.06 3.75
N GLY A 68 5.52 9.39 3.77
CA GLY A 68 5.61 10.22 2.56
C GLY A 68 4.29 10.37 1.79
N TRP A 69 3.24 9.66 2.21
CA TRP A 69 1.91 9.84 1.66
C TRP A 69 1.33 11.18 2.12
N ARG A 70 0.57 11.82 1.22
CA ARG A 70 -0.02 13.13 1.47
C ARG A 70 -1.49 13.19 1.07
N PHE A 71 -2.34 13.70 1.95
CA PHE A 71 -3.72 14.02 1.60
C PHE A 71 -3.83 15.49 1.17
N VAL A 72 -4.17 15.75 -0.09
CA VAL A 72 -4.24 17.11 -0.66
C VAL A 72 -5.41 17.19 -1.64
N ASP A 73 -6.27 18.20 -1.48
CA ASP A 73 -7.37 18.53 -2.39
C ASP A 73 -8.28 17.32 -2.73
N GLU A 74 -8.68 16.55 -1.73
CA GLU A 74 -9.51 15.31 -1.84
C GLU A 74 -8.81 14.08 -2.46
N TYR A 75 -7.53 14.21 -2.82
CA TYR A 75 -6.72 13.11 -3.33
C TYR A 75 -5.71 12.62 -2.29
N ILE A 76 -5.37 11.34 -2.40
CA ILE A 76 -4.24 10.74 -1.71
C ILE A 76 -3.06 10.65 -2.68
N TYR A 77 -1.92 11.21 -2.29
CA TYR A 77 -0.68 11.13 -3.05
C TYR A 77 0.29 10.14 -2.40
N THR A 78 0.96 9.32 -3.21
CA THR A 78 2.08 8.48 -2.77
C THR A 78 3.34 9.32 -2.54
N SER A 79 4.37 8.70 -1.96
CA SER A 79 5.71 9.29 -1.89
C SER A 79 6.27 9.65 -3.27
N ASP A 80 5.88 8.89 -4.29
CA ASP A 80 6.41 8.98 -5.65
C ASP A 80 5.65 10.01 -6.50
N GLY A 81 4.54 10.54 -5.96
CA GLY A 81 3.74 11.60 -6.58
C GLY A 81 2.48 11.11 -7.32
N ASP A 82 2.21 9.82 -7.31
CA ASP A 82 0.98 9.26 -7.87
C ASP A 82 -0.22 9.68 -7.04
N ARG A 83 -1.32 10.04 -7.71
CA ARG A 83 -2.57 10.46 -7.06
C ARG A 83 -3.63 9.38 -7.16
N PHE A 84 -4.40 9.25 -6.09
CA PHE A 84 -5.49 8.28 -5.97
C PHE A 84 -6.74 8.94 -5.40
N THR A 85 -7.87 8.63 -6.02
CA THR A 85 -9.20 8.85 -5.45
C THR A 85 -9.65 7.62 -4.66
N ALA A 86 -10.74 7.77 -3.89
CA ALA A 86 -11.38 6.62 -3.24
C ALA A 86 -11.84 5.55 -4.27
N GLY A 87 -12.26 5.98 -5.46
CA GLY A 87 -12.64 5.09 -6.55
C GLY A 87 -11.45 4.28 -7.08
N ASP A 88 -10.29 4.90 -7.22
CA ASP A 88 -9.06 4.22 -7.67
C ASP A 88 -8.63 3.16 -6.66
N ILE A 89 -8.67 3.49 -5.37
CA ILE A 89 -8.32 2.55 -4.29
C ILE A 89 -9.27 1.35 -4.29
N LEU A 90 -10.57 1.60 -4.47
CA LEU A 90 -11.57 0.52 -4.57
C LEU A 90 -11.33 -0.35 -5.81
N ALA A 91 -11.05 0.26 -6.96
CA ALA A 91 -10.76 -0.45 -8.20
C ALA A 91 -9.52 -1.34 -8.05
N ILE A 92 -8.44 -0.84 -7.43
CA ILE A 92 -7.23 -1.61 -7.13
C ILE A 92 -7.57 -2.82 -6.25
N LYS A 93 -8.38 -2.63 -5.19
CA LYS A 93 -8.81 -3.73 -4.32
C LYS A 93 -9.59 -4.80 -5.08
N ILE A 94 -10.53 -4.39 -5.94
CA ILE A 94 -11.32 -5.31 -6.77
C ILE A 94 -10.42 -6.07 -7.75
N MET A 95 -9.48 -5.39 -8.40
CA MET A 95 -8.53 -6.03 -9.32
C MET A 95 -7.65 -7.06 -8.61
N TYR A 96 -7.14 -6.76 -7.41
CA TYR A 96 -6.38 -7.73 -6.61
C TYR A 96 -7.22 -8.97 -6.24
N GLN A 97 -8.50 -8.78 -5.91
CA GLN A 97 -9.40 -9.89 -5.64
C GLN A 97 -9.59 -10.77 -6.88
N GLN A 98 -9.88 -10.17 -8.04
CA GLN A 98 -10.03 -10.88 -9.31
C GLN A 98 -8.77 -11.67 -9.69
N LEU A 99 -7.59 -11.08 -9.50
CA LEU A 99 -6.32 -11.76 -9.73
C LEU A 99 -6.12 -12.97 -8.81
N SER A 100 -6.52 -12.85 -7.54
CA SER A 100 -6.49 -13.97 -6.59
C SER A 100 -7.42 -15.10 -7.04
N ASP A 101 -8.64 -14.75 -7.43
CA ASP A 101 -9.65 -15.71 -7.88
C ASP A 101 -9.16 -16.43 -9.14
N HIS A 102 -8.68 -15.70 -10.15
CA HIS A 102 -8.11 -16.28 -11.37
C HIS A 102 -6.93 -17.21 -11.09
N ARG A 103 -6.03 -16.85 -10.16
CA ARG A 103 -4.92 -17.73 -9.75
C ARG A 103 -5.43 -19.03 -9.15
N SER A 104 -6.49 -18.98 -8.34
CA SER A 104 -7.12 -20.16 -7.76
C SER A 104 -7.75 -21.07 -8.83
N THR A 105 -8.46 -20.48 -9.79
CA THR A 105 -9.08 -21.21 -10.90
C THR A 105 -8.03 -21.88 -11.79
N ILE A 106 -6.96 -21.16 -12.14
CA ILE A 106 -5.85 -21.72 -12.93
C ILE A 106 -5.23 -22.91 -12.21
N LYS A 107 -5.04 -22.83 -10.89
CA LYS A 107 -4.50 -23.93 -10.09
C LYS A 107 -5.43 -25.15 -10.10
N ALA A 108 -6.73 -24.94 -9.93
CA ALA A 108 -7.73 -26.00 -9.96
C ALA A 108 -7.79 -26.70 -11.34
N LEU A 109 -7.88 -25.92 -12.41
CA LEU A 109 -7.91 -26.43 -13.79
C LEU A 109 -6.64 -27.20 -14.15
N LYS A 110 -5.46 -26.71 -13.75
CA LYS A 110 -4.19 -27.46 -13.94
C LYS A 110 -4.21 -28.79 -13.21
N GLY A 111 -4.83 -28.85 -12.02
CA GLY A 111 -5.03 -30.10 -11.28
C GLY A 111 -5.92 -31.08 -12.04
N GLN A 112 -7.07 -30.62 -12.55
CA GLN A 112 -8.00 -31.45 -13.33
C GLN A 112 -7.35 -31.97 -14.62
N VAL A 113 -6.64 -31.10 -15.35
CA VAL A 113 -5.90 -31.51 -16.56
C VAL A 113 -4.87 -32.59 -16.24
N LYS A 114 -4.17 -32.50 -15.11
CA LYS A 114 -3.21 -33.53 -14.68
C LYS A 114 -3.90 -34.87 -14.41
N LEU A 115 -5.04 -34.86 -13.71
CA LEU A 115 -5.81 -36.07 -13.40
C LEU A 115 -6.37 -36.73 -14.66
N LEU A 116 -7.02 -35.94 -15.53
CA LEU A 116 -7.54 -36.43 -16.81
C LEU A 116 -6.41 -36.99 -17.69
N LYS A 117 -5.24 -36.34 -17.70
CA LYS A 117 -4.08 -36.85 -18.45
C LYS A 117 -3.61 -38.19 -17.90
N SER A 118 -3.57 -38.39 -16.57
CA SER A 118 -3.24 -39.71 -16.00
C SER A 118 -4.31 -40.77 -16.30
N GLU A 119 -5.59 -40.39 -16.31
CA GLU A 119 -6.70 -41.29 -16.60
C GLU A 119 -6.65 -41.75 -18.08
N VAL A 120 -6.47 -40.81 -19.02
CA VAL A 120 -6.29 -41.13 -20.44
C VAL A 120 -5.07 -42.02 -20.66
N LEU A 121 -3.96 -41.78 -19.95
CA LEU A 121 -2.77 -42.65 -20.01
C LEU A 121 -3.06 -44.06 -19.49
N SER A 122 -3.89 -44.21 -18.46
CA SER A 122 -4.30 -45.53 -17.97
C SER A 122 -5.28 -46.25 -18.90
N MET A 123 -6.20 -45.53 -19.55
CA MET A 123 -7.15 -46.11 -20.50
C MET A 123 -6.50 -46.49 -21.84
N ASN A 124 -5.52 -45.72 -22.30
CA ASN A 124 -4.75 -46.00 -23.51
C ASN A 124 -3.49 -46.83 -23.23
N ALA A 125 -3.31 -47.34 -22.01
CA ALA A 125 -2.25 -48.28 -21.72
C ALA A 125 -2.49 -49.54 -22.58
N PRO A 126 -1.50 -50.02 -23.34
CA PRO A 126 -1.66 -51.25 -24.10
C PRO A 126 -2.05 -52.37 -23.13
N VAL A 127 -3.20 -53.01 -23.37
CA VAL A 127 -3.59 -54.22 -22.65
C VAL A 127 -2.55 -55.27 -22.99
N VAL A 128 -1.58 -55.46 -22.11
CA VAL A 128 -0.58 -56.50 -22.25
C VAL A 128 -1.26 -57.81 -21.84
N PRO A 129 -1.49 -58.77 -22.74
CA PRO A 129 -2.12 -60.03 -22.37
C PRO A 129 -1.23 -60.80 -21.37
N ASP A 130 -1.85 -61.57 -20.49
CA ASP A 130 -1.20 -62.26 -19.35
C ASP A 130 -0.04 -63.19 -19.73
N ASN A 131 0.12 -63.51 -21.02
CA ASN A 131 1.18 -64.35 -21.56
C ASN A 131 2.46 -63.59 -21.99
N VAL A 132 2.57 -62.28 -21.74
CA VAL A 132 3.77 -61.50 -22.12
C VAL A 132 4.75 -61.38 -20.95
N ILE A 133 5.94 -61.97 -21.12
CA ILE A 133 7.08 -61.81 -20.19
C ILE A 133 7.61 -60.37 -20.29
N LYS A 134 7.62 -59.64 -19.18
CA LYS A 134 8.21 -58.28 -19.12
C LYS A 134 9.73 -58.38 -19.11
N PHE A 135 10.40 -57.85 -20.14
CA PHE A 135 11.86 -57.76 -20.17
C PHE A 135 12.38 -56.71 -19.18
N PRO A 136 13.46 -56.99 -18.44
CA PRO A 136 14.04 -56.03 -17.51
C PRO A 136 14.60 -54.82 -18.26
N THR A 137 14.15 -53.63 -17.90
CA THR A 137 14.73 -52.38 -18.38
C THR A 137 16.09 -52.17 -17.71
N PHE A 138 17.16 -52.36 -18.49
CA PHE A 138 18.51 -52.01 -18.06
C PHE A 138 18.66 -50.49 -18.03
N ALA A 139 18.83 -49.92 -16.85
CA ALA A 139 19.26 -48.52 -16.71
C ALA A 139 20.65 -48.38 -17.35
N ARG A 140 20.77 -47.53 -18.36
CA ARG A 140 22.08 -47.16 -18.91
C ARG A 140 22.76 -46.24 -17.90
N SER A 141 23.84 -46.73 -17.30
CA SER A 141 24.82 -45.96 -16.51
C SER A 141 25.52 -44.91 -17.36
#